data_AF-A0A0B8NHL5-F1
#
_entry.id   AF-A0A0B8NHL5-F1
#
_cell.length_a   1.000
_cell.length_b   1.000
_cell.length_c   1.000
_cell.angle_alpha   90.00
_cell.angle_beta   90.00
_cell.angle_gamma   90.00
#
_symmetry.space_group_name_H-M   'P 1'
#
loop_
_entity.id
_entity.type
_entity.pdbx_description
1 polymer ?
#
loop_
_entity_poly.entity_id
_entity_poly.type
_entity_poly.pdbx_seq_one_letter_code
_entity_poly.pdbx_strand_id
1 'polypeptide(L)'
;MQLPPIPPWMKPADIDERREADEKTAARMGITVERLHAIDRQMAEDMRVRDAVDYSERVVDDNPKFTKGFGPVTPENTIAPGELRAHYERSEKSEG
;
A
#
# COMPACT_ATOMS: atom_id res chain seq x y z
N MET A 1 12.45 -20.53 15.64
CA MET A 1 12.39 -19.93 14.29
C MET A 1 13.31 -18.72 14.30
N GLN A 2 14.29 -18.66 13.39
CA GLN A 2 15.30 -17.60 13.36
C GLN A 2 14.82 -16.49 12.42
N LEU A 3 14.69 -15.27 12.93
CA LEU A 3 14.32 -14.10 12.11
C LEU A 3 15.38 -13.86 11.03
N PRO A 4 15.00 -13.44 9.81
CA PRO A 4 15.96 -13.14 8.76
C PRO A 4 16.90 -12.01 9.20
N PRO A 5 18.19 -12.06 8.80
CA PRO A 5 19.15 -11.02 9.15
C PRO A 5 18.70 -9.67 8.58
N ILE A 6 18.78 -8.63 9.41
CA ILE A 6 18.44 -7.27 9.02
C ILE A 6 19.42 -6.82 7.91
N PRO A 7 18.93 -6.25 6.80
CA PRO A 7 19.81 -5.78 5.73
C PRO A 7 20.81 -4.72 6.22
N PRO A 8 22.04 -4.68 5.68
CA PRO A 8 23.13 -3.83 6.20
C PRO A 8 22.89 -2.33 6.08
N TRP A 9 21.91 -1.90 5.27
CA TRP A 9 21.48 -0.49 5.16
C TRP A 9 20.38 -0.10 6.16
N MET A 10 19.71 -1.08 6.80
CA MET A 10 18.78 -0.83 7.89
C MET A 10 19.58 -0.80 9.19
N LYS A 11 19.90 0.41 9.66
CA LYS A 11 20.36 0.57 11.04
C LYS A 11 19.19 0.18 11.96
N PRO A 12 19.38 -0.74 12.91
CA PRO A 12 18.42 -0.89 14.00
C PRO A 12 18.30 0.49 14.64
N ALA A 13 17.10 1.07 14.63
CA ALA A 13 16.90 2.36 15.27
C ALA A 13 17.30 2.22 16.75
N ASP A 14 18.09 3.16 17.24
CA ASP A 14 18.49 3.18 18.65
C ASP A 14 17.23 3.19 19.53
N ILE A 15 17.25 2.48 20.64
CA ILE A 15 16.06 2.34 21.51
C ILE A 15 15.62 3.73 22.00
N ASP A 16 16.58 4.60 22.27
CA ASP A 16 16.33 5.97 22.72
C ASP A 16 15.76 6.85 21.59
N GLU A 17 16.26 6.72 20.37
CA GLU A 17 15.73 7.43 19.19
C GLU A 17 14.28 7.01 18.87
N ARG A 18 13.95 5.73 19.04
CA ARG A 18 12.59 5.22 18.87
C ARG A 18 11.64 5.80 19.90
N ARG A 19 12.06 5.82 21.16
CA ARG A 19 11.27 6.38 22.26
C ARG A 19 10.97 7.87 22.05
N GLU A 20 11.98 8.64 21.64
CA GLU A 20 11.80 10.07 21.34
C GLU A 20 10.80 10.28 20.19
N ALA A 21 10.89 9.47 19.14
CA ALA A 21 9.97 9.53 18.01
C ALA A 21 8.51 9.19 18.41
N ASP A 22 8.33 8.17 19.25
CA ASP A 22 7.01 7.75 19.75
C ASP A 22 6.40 8.82 20.66
N GLU A 23 7.17 9.40 21.57
CA GLU A 23 6.73 10.50 22.45
C GLU A 23 6.30 11.73 21.64
N LYS A 24 7.09 12.12 20.62
CA LYS A 24 6.75 13.22 19.73
C LYS A 24 5.48 12.96 18.91
N THR A 25 5.30 11.72 18.46
CA THR A 25 4.13 11.32 17.68
C THR A 25 2.86 11.31 18.54
N ALA A 26 2.95 10.74 19.74
CA ALA A 26 1.87 10.75 20.73
C ALA A 26 1.46 12.19 21.09
N ALA A 27 2.43 13.07 21.35
CA ALA A 27 2.19 14.48 21.63
C ALA A 27 1.52 15.21 20.44
N ARG A 28 1.96 14.97 19.20
CA ARG A 28 1.36 15.57 18.00
C ARG A 28 -0.10 15.15 17.80
N MET A 29 -0.43 13.91 18.18
CA MET A 29 -1.78 13.36 18.08
C MET A 29 -2.65 13.72 19.31
N GLY A 30 -2.06 14.31 20.36
CA GLY A 30 -2.76 14.60 21.61
C GLY A 30 -3.18 13.34 22.37
N ILE A 31 -2.42 12.26 22.25
CA ILE A 31 -2.68 10.96 22.90
C ILE A 31 -1.48 10.53 23.75
N THR A 32 -1.65 9.49 24.56
CA THR A 32 -0.53 8.88 25.30
C THR A 32 0.24 7.89 24.43
N VAL A 33 1.48 7.59 24.80
CA VAL A 33 2.34 6.62 24.10
C VAL A 33 1.72 5.21 24.14
N GLU A 34 1.07 4.83 25.24
CA GLU A 34 0.35 3.56 25.34
C GLU A 34 -0.81 3.47 24.34
N ARG A 35 -1.51 4.59 24.12
CA ARG A 35 -2.59 4.67 23.13
C ARG A 35 -2.02 4.59 21.71
N LEU A 36 -0.87 5.20 21.45
CA LEU A 36 -0.16 5.08 20.18
C LEU A 36 0.20 3.62 19.89
N HIS A 37 0.79 2.90 20.84
CA HIS A 37 1.10 1.46 20.67
C HIS A 37 -0.14 0.59 20.50
N ALA A 38 -1.26 0.95 21.14
CA ALA A 38 -2.51 0.23 20.94
C ALA A 38 -3.04 0.41 19.50
N ILE A 39 -2.92 1.62 18.95
CA ILE A 39 -3.27 1.91 17.54
C ILE A 39 -2.33 1.15 16.62
N ASP A 40 -1.03 1.17 16.87
CA ASP A 40 -0.03 0.48 16.05
C ASP A 40 -0.30 -1.03 15.97
N ARG A 41 -0.64 -1.67 17.10
CA ARG A 41 -1.06 -3.07 17.12
C ARG A 41 -2.33 -3.33 16.31
N GLN A 42 -3.32 -2.44 16.40
CA GLN A 42 -4.55 -2.57 15.64
C GLN A 42 -4.29 -2.43 14.14
N MET A 43 -3.50 -1.42 13.74
CA MET A 43 -3.13 -1.21 12.34
C MET A 43 -2.34 -2.39 11.77
N ALA A 44 -1.42 -2.96 12.56
CA ALA A 44 -0.69 -4.14 12.15
C ALA A 44 -1.61 -5.35 11.92
N GLU A 45 -2.67 -5.51 12.72
CA GLU A 45 -3.68 -6.55 12.52
C GLU A 45 -4.53 -6.27 11.27
N ASP A 46 -5.04 -5.04 11.12
CA ASP A 46 -5.83 -4.63 9.96
C ASP A 46 -5.06 -4.83 8.65
N MET A 47 -3.75 -4.55 8.65
CA MET A 47 -2.87 -4.83 7.51
C MET A 47 -2.76 -6.32 7.20
N ARG A 48 -2.62 -7.19 8.21
CA ARG A 48 -2.59 -8.64 7.99
C ARG A 48 -3.91 -9.14 7.41
N VAL A 49 -5.03 -8.64 7.91
CA VAL A 49 -6.36 -8.99 7.38
C VAL A 49 -6.48 -8.56 5.92
N ARG A 50 -6.07 -7.32 5.60
CA ARG A 50 -6.05 -6.83 4.22
C ARG A 50 -5.14 -7.65 3.31
N ASP A 51 -3.95 -8.02 3.78
CA ASP A 51 -3.01 -8.80 2.99
C ASP A 51 -3.49 -10.25 2.77
N ALA A 52 -4.28 -10.77 3.72
CA ALA A 52 -4.93 -12.08 3.62
C ALA A 52 -6.14 -12.11 2.69
N VAL A 53 -6.63 -10.96 2.19
CA VAL A 53 -7.69 -10.92 1.17
C VAL A 53 -7.20 -11.61 -0.09
N ASP A 54 -7.96 -12.62 -0.52
CA ASP A 54 -7.68 -13.41 -1.73
C ASP A 54 -7.60 -12.47 -2.94
N TYR A 55 -6.64 -12.73 -3.83
CA TYR A 55 -6.46 -11.93 -5.04
C TYR A 55 -7.73 -11.85 -5.90
N SER A 56 -8.59 -12.86 -5.85
CA SER A 56 -9.88 -12.90 -6.56
C SER A 56 -10.93 -11.93 -5.99
N GLU A 57 -10.77 -11.49 -4.73
CA GLU A 57 -11.65 -10.52 -4.07
C GLU A 57 -11.08 -9.09 -4.14
N ARG A 58 -9.84 -8.93 -4.64
CA ARG A 58 -9.25 -7.61 -4.88
C ARG A 58 -9.87 -7.03 -6.14
N VAL A 59 -10.31 -5.77 -6.07
CA VAL A 59 -10.73 -5.03 -7.26
C VAL A 59 -9.52 -4.88 -8.18
N VAL A 60 -9.53 -5.61 -9.29
CA VAL A 60 -8.57 -5.46 -10.38
C VAL A 60 -9.22 -4.54 -11.41
N ASP A 61 -8.72 -3.30 -11.48
CA ASP A 61 -9.11 -2.37 -12.54
C ASP A 61 -8.31 -2.72 -13.80
N ASP A 62 -9.01 -3.06 -14.89
CA ASP A 62 -8.41 -3.38 -16.18
C ASP A 62 -8.17 -2.13 -17.04
N ASN A 63 -8.50 -0.94 -16.54
CA ASN A 63 -8.34 0.32 -17.24
C ASN A 63 -6.88 0.49 -17.71
N PRO A 64 -6.65 0.69 -19.01
CA PRO A 64 -5.32 0.88 -19.59
C PRO A 64 -4.50 1.97 -18.90
N LYS A 65 -5.15 2.96 -18.27
CA LYS A 65 -4.49 4.01 -17.48
C LYS A 65 -3.72 3.47 -16.27
N PHE A 66 -4.21 2.39 -15.65
CA PHE A 66 -3.64 1.82 -14.44
C PHE A 66 -2.86 0.53 -14.71
N THR A 67 -3.15 -0.15 -15.82
CA THR A 67 -2.47 -1.40 -16.22
C THR A 67 -1.29 -1.19 -17.18
N LYS A 68 -1.27 -0.07 -17.91
CA LYS A 68 -0.19 0.30 -18.85
C LYS A 68 0.46 1.61 -18.45
N GLY A 69 1.69 1.85 -18.92
CA GLY A 69 2.44 3.10 -18.69
C GLY A 69 3.36 3.13 -17.46
N PHE A 70 3.33 2.11 -16.59
CA PHE A 70 4.21 2.00 -15.41
C PHE A 70 5.43 1.07 -15.61
N GLY A 71 5.76 0.73 -16.86
CA GLY A 71 6.86 -0.16 -17.23
C GLY A 71 7.70 0.38 -18.39
N PRO A 72 8.72 -0.37 -18.86
CA PRO A 72 9.50 0.01 -20.03
C PRO A 72 8.60 0.18 -21.26
N VAL A 73 8.94 1.17 -22.10
CA VAL A 73 8.19 1.50 -23.33
C VAL A 73 8.25 0.32 -24.28
N THR A 74 7.18 -0.47 -24.26
CA THR A 74 6.99 -1.72 -25.01
C THR A 74 5.57 -1.70 -25.58
N PRO A 75 5.30 -2.40 -26.68
CA PRO A 75 3.96 -2.47 -27.25
C PRO A 75 2.88 -2.90 -26.24
N GLU A 76 3.22 -3.76 -25.29
CA GLU A 76 2.33 -4.29 -24.26
C GLU A 76 2.02 -3.27 -23.15
N ASN A 77 3.01 -2.45 -22.76
CA ASN A 77 2.88 -1.42 -21.73
C ASN A 77 2.54 -0.03 -22.28
N THR A 78 2.38 0.11 -23.59
CA THR A 78 2.03 1.39 -24.22
C THR A 78 0.54 1.45 -24.47
N ILE A 79 -0.09 2.55 -24.03
CA ILE A 79 -1.50 2.83 -24.31
C ILE A 79 -1.62 3.23 -25.78
N ALA A 80 -2.36 2.46 -26.56
CA ALA A 80 -2.60 2.77 -27.97
C ALA A 80 -3.56 3.97 -28.11
N PRO A 81 -3.45 4.77 -29.18
CA PRO A 81 -4.39 5.83 -29.46
C PRO A 81 -5.84 5.31 -29.48
N GLY A 82 -6.73 5.94 -28.71
CA GLY A 82 -8.14 5.56 -28.62
C GLY A 82 -8.47 4.41 -27.65
N GLU A 83 -7.46 3.72 -27.10
CA GLU A 83 -7.66 2.58 -26.19
C GLU A 83 -8.40 2.96 -24.90
N LEU A 84 -8.07 4.13 -24.32
CA LEU A 84 -8.78 4.66 -23.14
C LEU A 84 -10.24 4.97 -23.45
N ARG A 85 -10.54 5.56 -24.61
CA ARG A 85 -11.91 5.87 -25.01
C ARG A 85 -12.74 4.59 -25.16
N ALA A 86 -12.17 3.58 -25.82
CA ALA A 86 -12.83 2.28 -25.99
C ALA A 86 -13.06 1.54 -24.66
N HIS A 87 -12.23 1.75 -23.64
CA HIS A 87 -12.46 1.22 -22.30
C HIS A 87 -13.71 1.86 -21.65
N TYR A 88 -13.76 3.19 -21.56
CA TYR A 88 -14.91 3.89 -20.95
C TYR A 88 -16.23 3.62 -21.69
N GLU A 89 -16.23 3.60 -23.03
CA GLU A 89 -17.43 3.27 -23.82
C GLU A 89 -17.96 1.84 -23.60
N ARG A 90 -17.09 0.90 -23.21
CA ARG A 90 -17.49 -0.48 -22.87
C ARG A 90 -18.04 -0.56 -21.45
N SER A 91 -17.39 0.09 -20.49
CA SER A 91 -17.84 0.10 -19.10
C SER A 91 -19.21 0.74 -18.95
N GLU A 92 -19.46 1.87 -19.61
CA GLU A 92 -20.77 2.56 -19.63
C GLU A 92 -21.89 1.73 -20.26
N LYS A 93 -21.57 0.83 -21.20
CA LYS A 93 -22.55 -0.09 -21.82
C LYS A 93 -22.85 -1.33 -20.98
N SER A 94 -22.00 -1.69 -20.03
CA SER A 94 -22.21 -2.88 -19.18
C SER A 94 -23.07 -2.62 -17.95
N GLU A 95 -23.28 -1.34 -17.60
CA GLU A 95 -24.09 -0.91 -16.45
C GLU A 95 -25.56 -0.55 -16.81
N GLY A 96 -26.00 -0.83 -18.05
CA GLY A 96 -27.38 -0.63 -18.53
C GLY A 96 -28.11 -1.92 -18.83
#